data_AF-A0A941ZXH0-F1
#
_entry.id   AF-A0A941ZXH0-F1
#
_cell.length_a   1.000
_cell.length_b   1.000
_cell.length_c   1.000
_cell.angle_alpha   90.00
_cell.angle_beta   90.00
_cell.angle_gamma   90.00
#
_symmetry.space_group_name_H-M   'P 1'
#
loop_
_entity.id
_entity.type
_entity.pdbx_description
1 polymer ?
#
loop_
_entity_poly.entity_id
_entity_poly.type
_entity_poly.pdbx_seq_one_letter_code
_entity_poly.pdbx_strand_id
1 'polypeptide(L)'
;MTQDAMTKMSEQYQKFLAPVIKANKLAAANLETLVNFQMSALQSYVDMAINRMKVAADISDPASLQTFMTSQAEAIASLHRKLMDDSKVLADLTARFKAEFDKLVQESLAAIK
;
A
#
# COMPACT_ATOMS: atom_id res chain seq x y z
N MET A 1 47.60 8.09 16.85
CA MET A 1 46.69 9.08 17.48
C MET A 1 45.78 9.77 16.45
N THR A 2 46.30 10.29 15.34
CA THR A 2 45.49 10.95 14.28
C THR A 2 44.60 9.99 13.49
N GLN A 3 45.10 8.78 13.19
CA GLN A 3 44.34 7.76 12.45
C GLN A 3 43.16 7.20 13.25
N ASP A 4 43.35 6.90 14.54
CA ASP A 4 42.26 6.50 15.44
C ASP A 4 41.19 7.59 15.63
N ALA A 5 41.59 8.86 15.69
CA ALA A 5 40.65 9.97 15.81
C ALA A 5 39.80 10.13 14.54
N MET A 6 40.39 9.98 13.35
CA MET A 6 39.64 9.99 12.08
C MET A 6 38.70 8.79 11.95
N THR A 7 39.13 7.59 12.34
CA THR A 7 38.28 6.39 12.31
C THR A 7 37.08 6.53 13.25
N LYS A 8 37.28 6.98 14.49
CA LYS A 8 36.19 7.22 15.44
C LYS A 8 35.21 8.29 14.96
N MET A 9 35.71 9.37 14.37
CA MET A 9 34.84 10.42 13.81
C MET A 9 33.99 9.89 12.65
N SER A 10 34.57 9.07 11.77
CA SER A 10 33.87 8.41 10.66
C SER A 10 32.79 7.44 11.17
N GLU A 11 33.10 6.62 12.17
CA GLU A 11 32.13 5.70 12.80
C GLU A 11 30.97 6.44 13.46
N GLN A 12 31.24 7.56 14.14
CA GLN A 12 30.22 8.42 14.74
C GLN A 12 29.32 9.05 13.66
N TYR A 13 29.91 9.51 12.56
CA TYR A 13 29.17 10.06 11.42
C TYR A 13 28.25 9.02 10.78
N GLN A 14 28.74 7.79 10.61
CA GLN A 14 27.93 6.68 10.10
C GLN A 14 26.78 6.33 11.04
N LYS A 15 27.00 6.29 12.36
CA LYS A 15 25.95 6.06 13.36
C LYS A 15 24.86 7.14 13.34
N PHE A 16 25.22 8.41 13.11
CA PHE A 16 24.26 9.51 13.03
C PHE A 16 23.44 9.52 11.73
N LEU A 17 24.07 9.18 10.59
CA LEU A 17 23.38 9.19 9.29
C LEU A 17 22.58 7.91 9.03
N ALA A 18 22.95 6.78 9.64
CA ALA A 18 22.28 5.50 9.43
C ALA A 18 20.75 5.53 9.72
N PRO A 19 20.26 6.14 10.82
CA PRO A 19 18.83 6.34 11.07
C PRO A 19 18.11 7.09 9.95
N VAL A 20 18.70 8.17 9.45
CA VAL A 20 18.11 9.01 8.40
C VAL A 20 18.03 8.24 7.08
N ILE A 21 19.10 7.52 6.72
CA ILE A 21 19.12 6.66 5.53
C ILE A 21 18.06 5.55 5.65
N LYS A 22 17.94 4.91 6.81
CA LYS A 22 16.93 3.88 7.06
C LYS A 22 15.51 4.46 6.99
N ALA A 23 15.26 5.63 7.56
CA ALA A 23 13.97 6.33 7.49
C ALA A 23 13.56 6.60 6.03
N ASN A 24 14.48 7.10 5.21
CA ASN A 24 14.23 7.36 3.80
C ASN A 24 13.92 6.08 3.02
N LYS A 25 14.67 5.00 3.28
CA LYS A 25 14.38 3.68 2.67
C LYS A 25 13.01 3.15 3.08
N LEU A 26 12.66 3.28 4.36
CA LEU A 26 11.37 2.87 4.88
C LEU A 26 10.22 3.65 4.20
N ALA A 27 10.35 4.98 4.11
CA ALA A 27 9.37 5.82 3.44
C ALA A 27 9.23 5.46 1.96
N ALA A 28 10.35 5.25 1.24
CA ALA A 28 10.33 4.86 -0.16
C ALA A 28 9.61 3.51 -0.38
N ALA A 29 9.92 2.49 0.43
CA ALA A 29 9.28 1.17 0.34
C ALA A 29 7.77 1.24 0.64
N ASN A 30 7.36 2.05 1.61
CA ASN A 30 5.94 2.24 1.93
C ASN A 30 5.20 3.00 0.83
N LEU A 31 5.83 4.01 0.22
CA LEU A 31 5.28 4.71 -0.93
C LEU A 31 5.13 3.78 -2.14
N GLU A 32 6.14 2.96 -2.44
CA GLU A 32 6.06 1.96 -3.52
C GLU A 32 4.90 0.99 -3.28
N THR A 33 4.77 0.48 -2.06
CA THR A 33 3.69 -0.44 -1.71
C THR A 33 2.31 0.24 -1.82
N LEU A 34 2.19 1.50 -1.41
CA LEU A 34 0.95 2.28 -1.52
C LEU A 34 0.58 2.54 -2.98
N VAL A 35 1.54 2.90 -3.83
CA VAL A 35 1.30 3.11 -5.27
C VAL A 35 0.86 1.81 -5.95
N ASN A 36 1.54 0.70 -5.64
CA ASN A 36 1.15 -0.62 -6.16
C ASN A 36 -0.28 -0.99 -5.74
N PHE A 37 -0.63 -0.73 -4.48
CA PHE A 37 -1.99 -0.92 -3.99
C PHE A 37 -3.00 -0.04 -4.75
N GLN A 38 -2.73 1.26 -4.89
CA GLN A 38 -3.62 2.19 -5.61
C GLN A 38 -3.84 1.78 -7.06
N MET A 39 -2.77 1.34 -7.76
CA MET A 39 -2.86 0.85 -9.13
C MET A 39 -3.69 -0.43 -9.24
N SER A 40 -3.49 -1.39 -8.33
CA SER A 40 -4.27 -2.62 -8.28
C SER A 40 -5.75 -2.37 -7.97
N ALA A 41 -6.02 -1.45 -7.03
CA ALA A 41 -7.37 -1.02 -6.71
C ALA A 41 -8.04 -0.37 -7.92
N LEU A 42 -7.37 0.60 -8.57
CA LEU A 42 -7.87 1.26 -9.78
C LEU A 42 -8.19 0.26 -10.89
N GLN A 43 -7.27 -0.66 -11.20
CA GLN A 43 -7.49 -1.70 -12.20
C GLN A 43 -8.74 -2.53 -11.88
N SER A 44 -8.89 -2.95 -10.62
CA SER A 44 -10.06 -3.73 -10.20
C SER A 44 -11.38 -2.98 -10.40
N TYR A 45 -11.45 -1.69 -10.03
CA TYR A 45 -12.66 -0.88 -10.22
C TYR A 45 -12.97 -0.65 -11.71
N VAL A 46 -11.93 -0.43 -12.53
CA VAL A 46 -12.07 -0.29 -13.98
C VAL A 46 -12.59 -1.60 -14.59
N ASP A 47 -12.03 -2.75 -14.19
CA ASP A 47 -12.46 -4.05 -14.67
C ASP A 47 -13.94 -4.33 -14.31
N MET A 48 -14.37 -3.97 -13.11
CA MET A 48 -15.78 -4.06 -12.70
C MET A 48 -16.69 -3.20 -13.58
N ALA A 49 -16.27 -1.96 -13.88
CA ALA A 49 -17.04 -1.05 -14.73
C ALA A 49 -17.09 -1.54 -16.18
N ILE A 50 -15.97 -1.97 -16.75
CA ILE A 50 -15.90 -2.53 -18.11
C ILE A 50 -16.76 -3.78 -18.23
N ASN A 51 -16.70 -4.69 -17.25
CA ASN A 51 -17.51 -5.90 -17.26
C ASN A 51 -19.01 -5.56 -17.26
N ARG A 52 -19.41 -4.55 -16.48
CA ARG A 52 -20.78 -4.01 -16.49
C ARG A 52 -21.19 -3.42 -17.83
N MET A 53 -20.33 -2.63 -18.45
CA MET A 53 -20.59 -2.06 -19.78
C MET A 53 -20.73 -3.13 -20.85
N LYS A 54 -19.93 -4.20 -20.80
CA LYS A 54 -20.05 -5.35 -21.71
C LYS A 54 -21.41 -6.03 -21.58
N VAL A 55 -21.81 -6.37 -20.35
CA VAL A 55 -23.12 -7.00 -20.09
C VAL A 55 -24.27 -6.10 -20.55
N ALA A 56 -24.14 -4.78 -20.36
CA ALA A 56 -25.14 -3.83 -20.86
C ALA A 56 -25.19 -3.76 -22.39
N ALA A 57 -24.05 -3.85 -23.07
CA ALA A 57 -23.96 -3.86 -24.53
C ALA A 57 -24.55 -5.14 -25.15
N ASP A 58 -24.52 -6.26 -24.42
CA ASP A 58 -25.09 -7.55 -24.85
C ASP A 58 -26.61 -7.64 -24.70
N ILE A 59 -27.27 -6.62 -24.12
CA ILE A 59 -28.73 -6.57 -23.99
C ILE A 59 -29.36 -6.45 -25.38
N SER A 60 -30.12 -7.46 -25.77
CA SER A 60 -30.74 -7.57 -27.10
C SER A 60 -32.23 -7.92 -27.04
N ASP A 61 -32.75 -8.27 -25.85
CA ASP A 61 -34.14 -8.65 -25.65
C ASP A 61 -34.62 -8.34 -24.20
N PRO A 62 -35.93 -8.42 -23.92
CA PRO A 62 -36.45 -8.16 -22.57
C PRO A 62 -35.92 -9.11 -21.48
N ALA A 63 -35.53 -10.34 -21.81
CA ALA A 63 -35.02 -11.32 -20.84
C ALA A 63 -33.59 -11.01 -20.39
N SER A 64 -32.72 -10.62 -21.32
CA SER A 64 -31.37 -10.11 -21.07
C SER A 64 -31.40 -8.79 -20.28
N LEU A 65 -32.37 -7.90 -20.58
CA LEU A 65 -32.62 -6.70 -19.78
C LEU A 65 -33.01 -7.04 -18.33
N GLN A 66 -33.95 -7.97 -18.13
CA GLN A 66 -34.34 -8.41 -16.80
C GLN A 66 -33.15 -9.01 -16.04
N THR A 67 -32.34 -9.83 -16.70
CA THR A 67 -31.13 -10.44 -16.13
C THR A 67 -30.14 -9.37 -15.66
N PHE A 68 -29.88 -8.36 -16.50
CA PHE A 68 -29.02 -7.22 -16.14
C PHE A 68 -29.55 -6.49 -14.90
N MET A 69 -30.87 -6.21 -14.85
CA MET A 69 -31.50 -5.56 -13.70
C MET A 69 -31.43 -6.39 -12.42
N THR A 70 -31.58 -7.71 -12.51
CA THR A 70 -31.43 -8.60 -11.35
C THR A 70 -29.98 -8.71 -10.86
N SER A 71 -29.00 -8.52 -11.75
CA SER A 71 -27.57 -8.57 -11.40
C SER A 71 -27.11 -7.36 -10.58
N GLN A 72 -27.90 -6.27 -10.50
CA GLN A 72 -27.57 -5.03 -9.78
C GLN A 72 -27.13 -5.28 -8.33
N ALA A 73 -27.85 -6.15 -7.61
CA ALA A 73 -27.53 -6.50 -6.23
C ALA A 73 -26.15 -7.19 -6.11
N GLU A 74 -25.80 -8.06 -7.06
CA GLU A 74 -24.52 -8.76 -7.07
C GLU A 74 -23.35 -7.82 -7.33
N ALA A 75 -23.49 -6.85 -8.25
CA ALA A 75 -22.43 -5.86 -8.45
C ALA A 75 -22.24 -4.95 -7.24
N ILE A 76 -23.31 -4.56 -6.55
CA ILE A 76 -23.21 -3.81 -5.29
C ILE A 76 -22.50 -4.67 -4.24
N ALA A 77 -22.84 -5.95 -4.11
CA ALA A 77 -22.17 -6.86 -3.19
C ALA A 77 -20.68 -7.04 -3.51
N SER A 78 -20.34 -7.16 -4.80
CA SER A 78 -18.95 -7.24 -5.27
C SER A 78 -18.17 -5.96 -4.93
N LEU A 79 -18.77 -4.79 -5.18
CA LEU A 79 -18.17 -3.48 -4.87
C LEU A 79 -17.94 -3.34 -3.36
N HIS A 80 -18.93 -3.71 -2.55
CA HIS A 80 -18.83 -3.67 -1.10
C HIS A 80 -17.71 -4.60 -0.59
N ARG A 81 -17.62 -5.82 -1.12
CA ARG A 81 -16.55 -6.76 -0.77
C ARG A 81 -15.17 -6.19 -1.10
N LYS A 82 -15.01 -5.64 -2.31
CA LYS A 82 -13.76 -5.01 -2.73
C LYS A 82 -13.36 -3.85 -1.82
N LEU A 83 -14.31 -2.99 -1.46
CA LEU A 83 -14.08 -1.89 -0.53
C LEU A 83 -13.62 -2.37 0.86
N MET A 84 -14.26 -3.42 1.38
CA MET A 84 -13.88 -4.01 2.66
C MET A 84 -12.48 -4.63 2.62
N ASP A 85 -12.13 -5.30 1.53
CA ASP A 85 -10.80 -5.89 1.37
C ASP A 85 -9.73 -4.82 1.21
N ASP A 86 -10.00 -3.76 0.44
CA ASP A 86 -9.12 -2.59 0.33
C ASP A 86 -8.88 -1.90 1.68
N SER A 87 -9.94 -1.82 2.50
CA SER A 87 -9.84 -1.26 3.85
C SER A 87 -8.93 -2.09 4.76
N LYS A 88 -9.00 -3.43 4.67
CA LYS A 88 -8.10 -4.33 5.42
C LYS A 88 -6.66 -4.18 4.95
N VAL A 89 -6.43 -4.13 3.64
CA VAL A 89 -5.08 -3.94 3.09
C VAL A 89 -4.49 -2.61 3.55
N LEU A 90 -5.25 -1.52 3.52
CA LEU A 90 -4.79 -0.22 4.03
C LEU A 90 -4.48 -0.25 5.54
N ALA A 91 -5.32 -0.93 6.34
CA ALA A 91 -5.07 -1.10 7.76
C ALA A 91 -3.76 -1.88 8.01
N ASP A 92 -3.54 -2.96 7.27
CA ASP A 92 -2.31 -3.76 7.34
C ASP A 92 -1.07 -2.96 6.92
N LEU A 93 -1.15 -2.18 5.85
CA LEU A 93 -0.06 -1.30 5.41
C LEU A 93 0.30 -0.27 6.49
N THR A 94 -0.71 0.34 7.09
CA THR A 94 -0.53 1.32 8.17
C THR A 94 0.10 0.67 9.41
N ALA A 95 -0.35 -0.52 9.79
CA ALA A 95 0.20 -1.26 10.92
C ALA A 95 1.67 -1.66 10.69
N ARG A 96 2.00 -2.12 9.48
CA ARG A 96 3.38 -2.47 9.10
C ARG A 96 4.30 -1.25 9.12
N PHE A 97 3.87 -0.15 8.52
CA PHE A 97 4.62 1.11 8.54
C PHE A 97 4.91 1.55 9.98
N LYS A 98 3.89 1.53 10.85
CA LYS A 98 4.05 1.87 12.26
C LYS A 98 5.05 0.94 12.95
N ALA A 99 4.95 -0.37 12.75
CA ALA A 99 5.85 -1.33 13.38
C ALA A 99 7.31 -1.14 12.94
N GLU A 100 7.54 -0.92 11.64
CA GLU A 100 8.89 -0.66 11.11
C GLU A 100 9.45 0.69 11.58
N PHE A 101 8.60 1.70 11.70
CA PHE A 101 8.99 3.00 12.25
C PHE A 101 9.34 2.91 13.74
N ASP A 102 8.52 2.25 14.55
CA ASP A 102 8.78 2.06 15.99
C ASP A 102 10.10 1.29 16.19
N LYS A 103 10.38 0.28 15.35
CA LYS A 103 11.65 -0.44 15.34
C LYS A 103 12.83 0.48 14.99
N LEU A 104 12.68 1.33 13.97
CA LEU A 104 13.71 2.29 13.60
C LEU A 104 14.04 3.25 14.75
N VAL A 105 13.04 3.75 15.46
CA VAL A 105 13.23 4.61 16.64
C VAL A 105 13.99 3.87 17.74
N GLN A 106 13.61 2.63 18.06
CA GLN A 106 14.30 1.81 19.06
C GLN A 106 15.78 1.57 18.70
N GLU A 107 16.07 1.20 17.45
CA GLU A 107 17.44 1.01 16.97
C GLU A 107 18.26 2.30 17.04
N SER A 108 17.66 3.44 16.70
CA SER A 108 18.32 4.75 16.73
C SER A 108 18.66 5.18 18.15
N LEU A 109 17.75 4.96 19.10
CA LEU A 109 17.99 5.24 20.52
C LEU A 109 19.08 4.32 21.11
N ALA A 110 19.13 3.06 20.69
CA ALA A 110 20.18 2.11 21.09
C ALA A 110 21.55 2.48 20.50
N ALA A 111 21.62 3.10 19.33
CA ALA A 111 22.87 3.52 18.70
C ALA A 111 23.49 4.79 19.31
N ILE A 112 22.69 5.58 20.04
CA ILE A 112 23.10 6.81 20.74
C ILE A 112 23.58 6.53 22.17
N LYS A 113 23.16 5.42 22.78
CA LYS A 113 23.68 4.90 24.05
C LYS A 113 25.02 4.20 23.85
#